data_AF-A0A355YIL6-F1
#
_entry.id   AF-A0A355YIL6-F1
#
_cell.length_a   1.000
_cell.length_b   1.000
_cell.length_c   1.000
_cell.angle_alpha   90.00
_cell.angle_beta   90.00
_cell.angle_gamma   90.00
#
_symmetry.space_group_name_H-M   'P 1'
#
loop_
_entity.id
_entity.type
_entity.pdbx_description
1 polymer ?
#
loop_
_entity_poly.entity_id
_entity_poly.type
_entity_poly.pdbx_seq_one_letter_code
_entity_poly.pdbx_strand_id
1 'polypeptide(L)'
;MNERDLQVLEQYPFTVNGSWRTRGAFLLDTSAGRLLVREFSGSAYKLEKEQKLLSHLKENGYLVDRIEPDKEGRLATVYREYYRFVVKEAP
;
A
#
# COMPACT_ATOMS: atom_id res chain seq x y z
N MET A 1 -7.74 5.80 -12.76
CA MET A 1 -6.31 5.97 -12.44
C MET A 1 -5.65 6.69 -13.59
N ASN A 2 -4.67 7.56 -13.32
CA ASN A 2 -3.87 8.17 -14.37
C ASN A 2 -2.59 7.35 -14.62
N GLU A 3 -1.77 7.75 -15.59
CA GLU A 3 -0.50 7.09 -15.93
C GLU A 3 0.45 6.98 -14.73
N ARG A 4 0.54 8.03 -13.90
CA ARG A 4 1.33 8.02 -12.67
C ARG A 4 0.89 6.91 -11.72
N ASP A 5 -0.41 6.79 -11.48
CA ASP A 5 -0.92 5.78 -10.55
C ASP A 5 -0.62 4.36 -11.07
N LEU A 6 -0.66 4.14 -12.39
CA LEU A 6 -0.30 2.86 -13.01
C LEU A 6 1.19 2.53 -12.82
N GLN A 7 2.09 3.50 -13.07
CA GLN A 7 3.54 3.35 -12.86
C GLN A 7 3.91 3.07 -11.40
N VAL A 8 3.11 3.56 -10.45
CA VAL A 8 3.27 3.21 -9.02
C VAL A 8 2.90 1.74 -8.79
N LEU A 9 1.77 1.27 -9.34
CA LEU A 9 1.30 -0.10 -9.14
C LEU A 9 2.22 -1.16 -9.75
N GLU A 10 2.89 -0.85 -10.86
CA GLU A 10 3.86 -1.77 -11.50
C GLU A 10 5.04 -2.15 -10.59
N GLN A 11 5.31 -1.36 -9.56
CA GLN A 11 6.36 -1.63 -8.57
C GLN A 11 5.94 -2.67 -7.53
N TYR A 12 4.66 -3.04 -7.46
CA TYR A 12 4.16 -4.01 -6.49
C TYR A 12 4.08 -5.43 -7.06
N PRO A 13 4.20 -6.48 -6.20
CA PRO A 13 4.17 -7.88 -6.63
C PRO A 13 2.74 -8.44 -6.80
N PHE A 14 1.80 -7.63 -7.32
CA PHE A 14 0.43 -8.05 -7.60
C PHE A 14 -0.05 -7.51 -8.95
N THR A 15 -1.15 -8.08 -9.45
CA THR A 15 -1.86 -7.59 -10.64
C THR A 15 -3.18 -6.94 -10.22
N VAL A 16 -3.60 -5.90 -10.94
CA VAL A 16 -4.87 -5.18 -10.67
C VAL A 16 -5.93 -5.60 -11.67
N ASN A 17 -7.05 -6.13 -11.17
CA ASN A 17 -8.21 -6.55 -11.95
C ASN A 17 -9.25 -5.43 -12.09
N GLY A 18 -9.33 -4.54 -11.09
CA GLY A 18 -10.28 -3.43 -11.06
C GLY A 18 -9.85 -2.33 -10.10
N SER A 19 -10.33 -1.10 -10.33
CA SER A 19 -10.06 0.04 -9.44
C SER A 19 -11.26 0.96 -9.29
N TRP A 20 -11.47 1.47 -8.08
CA TRP A 20 -12.53 2.43 -7.74
C TRP A 20 -11.95 3.58 -6.95
N ARG A 21 -12.35 4.81 -7.30
CA ARG A 21 -11.92 5.98 -6.55
C ARG A 21 -12.69 6.08 -5.25
N THR A 22 -11.97 6.27 -4.14
CA THR A 22 -12.52 6.53 -2.81
C THR A 22 -11.99 7.85 -2.28
N ARG A 23 -12.32 8.21 -1.03
CA ARG A 23 -11.89 9.48 -0.42
C ARG A 23 -10.38 9.49 -0.20
N GLY A 24 -9.66 10.09 -1.14
CA GLY A 24 -8.19 10.26 -1.08
C GLY A 24 -7.38 9.02 -1.41
N ALA A 25 -8.01 7.98 -1.98
CA ALA A 25 -7.36 6.71 -2.33
C ALA A 25 -8.03 6.06 -3.55
N PHE A 26 -7.43 4.97 -4.03
CA PHE A 26 -8.08 4.02 -4.91
C PHE A 26 -8.21 2.67 -4.19
N LEU A 27 -9.41 2.12 -4.19
CA LEU A 27 -9.65 0.71 -3.84
C LEU A 27 -9.33 -0.13 -5.07
N LEU A 28 -8.55 -1.19 -4.88
CA LEU A 28 -8.07 -2.08 -5.91
C LEU A 28 -8.59 -3.47 -5.63
N ASP A 29 -9.07 -4.14 -6.68
CA ASP A 29 -9.24 -5.58 -6.69
C ASP A 29 -7.99 -6.19 -7.34
N THR A 30 -7.28 -7.06 -6.62
CA THR A 30 -5.96 -7.53 -7.01
C THR A 30 -5.80 -9.04 -6.81
N SER A 31 -4.76 -9.62 -7.42
CA SER A 31 -4.36 -11.02 -7.16
C SER A 31 -3.96 -11.31 -5.70
N ALA A 32 -3.73 -10.28 -4.88
CA ALA A 32 -3.40 -10.39 -3.46
C ALA A 32 -4.58 -10.01 -2.54
N GLY A 33 -5.79 -9.89 -3.10
CA GLY A 33 -6.99 -9.43 -2.40
C GLY A 33 -7.29 -7.95 -2.60
N ARG A 34 -8.14 -7.38 -1.75
CA ARG A 34 -8.53 -5.96 -1.85
C ARG A 34 -7.49 -5.08 -1.18
N LEU A 35 -7.02 -4.08 -1.91
CA LEU A 35 -5.96 -3.17 -1.45
C LEU A 35 -6.39 -1.71 -1.62
N LEU A 36 -5.87 -0.82 -0.78
CA LEU A 36 -6.02 0.63 -0.91
C LEU A 36 -4.67 1.25 -1.23
N VAL A 37 -4.57 1.94 -2.37
CA VAL A 37 -3.40 2.75 -2.71
C VAL A 37 -3.70 4.23 -2.49
N ARG A 38 -2.80 4.94 -1.82
CA ARG A 38 -2.93 6.37 -1.57
C ARG A 38 -1.58 7.09 -1.52
N GLU A 39 -1.61 8.38 -1.79
CA GLU A 39 -0.45 9.25 -1.55
C GLU A 39 -0.09 9.29 -0.06
N PHE A 40 1.20 9.34 0.21
CA PHE A 40 1.78 9.30 1.54
C PHE A 40 2.84 10.39 1.68
N SER A 41 2.68 11.25 2.68
CA SER A 41 3.62 12.34 3.01
C SER A 41 4.33 12.12 4.35
N GLY A 42 4.17 10.94 4.94
CA GLY A 42 4.71 10.62 6.26
C GLY A 42 6.18 10.14 6.24
N SER A 43 6.66 9.77 7.42
CA SER A 43 7.99 9.20 7.64
C SER A 43 7.99 7.70 7.37
N ALA A 44 8.91 7.24 6.51
CA ALA A 44 9.13 5.81 6.27
C ALA A 44 9.49 5.06 7.57
N TYR A 45 10.31 5.68 8.44
CA TYR A 45 10.64 5.11 9.76
C TYR A 45 9.40 4.88 10.64
N LYS A 46 8.47 5.83 10.67
CA LYS A 46 7.21 5.66 11.41
C LYS A 46 6.36 4.54 10.80
N LEU A 47 6.36 4.43 9.46
CA LEU A 47 5.64 3.39 8.74
C LEU A 47 6.19 1.99 9.04
N GLU A 48 7.51 1.84 9.14
CA GLU A 48 8.14 0.59 9.57
C GLU A 48 7.79 0.21 11.01
N LYS A 49 7.74 1.20 11.91
CA LYS A 49 7.32 0.96 13.31
C LYS A 49 5.86 0.56 13.40
N GLU A 50 4.99 1.22 12.63
CA GLU A 50 3.58 0.86 12.48
C GLU A 50 3.45 -0.58 11.97
N GLN A 51 4.16 -0.95 10.90
CA GLN A 51 4.13 -2.32 10.37
C GLN A 51 4.58 -3.35 11.39
N LYS A 52 5.65 -3.09 12.16
CA LYS A 52 6.10 -4.01 13.22
C LYS A 52 5.04 -4.23 14.29
N LEU A 53 4.36 -3.16 14.71
CA LEU A 53 3.27 -3.25 15.67
C LEU A 53 2.07 -4.03 15.10
N LEU A 54 1.65 -3.73 13.88
CA LEU A 54 0.53 -4.42 13.23
C LEU A 54 0.84 -5.90 13.02
N SER A 55 2.06 -6.25 12.63
CA SER A 55 2.48 -7.65 12.51
C SER A 55 2.39 -8.38 13.85
N HIS A 56 2.87 -7.76 14.93
CA HIS A 56 2.77 -8.34 16.27
C HIS A 56 1.30 -8.53 16.70
N LEU A 57 0.43 -7.55 16.44
CA LEU A 57 -0.99 -7.68 16.75
C LEU A 57 -1.65 -8.82 15.94
N LYS A 58 -1.32 -8.96 14.65
CA LYS A 58 -1.82 -10.04 13.80
C LYS A 58 -1.36 -11.42 14.30
N GLU A 59 -0.10 -11.55 14.71
CA GLU A 59 0.44 -12.77 15.32
C GLU A 59 -0.28 -13.15 16.63
N ASN A 60 -0.79 -12.17 17.36
CA ASN A 60 -1.60 -12.37 18.57
C ASN A 60 -3.11 -12.55 18.30
N GLY A 61 -3.52 -12.71 17.03
CA GLY A 61 -4.89 -13.01 16.64
C GLY A 61 -5.81 -11.79 16.49
N TYR A 62 -5.26 -10.57 16.51
CA TYR A 62 -6.05 -9.36 16.24
C TYR A 62 -6.26 -9.18 14.73
N LEU A 63 -7.47 -8.77 14.35
CA LEU A 63 -7.79 -8.39 12.98
C LEU A 63 -7.27 -6.96 12.73
N VAL A 64 -6.12 -6.86 12.08
CA VAL A 64 -5.48 -5.59 11.72
C VAL A 64 -5.07 -5.60 10.26
N ASP A 65 -5.02 -4.42 9.65
CA ASP A 65 -4.53 -4.22 8.29
C ASP A 65 -3.00 -4.42 8.22
N ARG A 66 -2.49 -4.62 7.00
CA ARG A 66 -1.06 -4.63 6.72
C ARG A 66 -0.72 -3.71 5.57
N ILE A 67 0.54 -3.31 5.54
CA ILE A 67 1.10 -2.52 4.46
C ILE A 67 1.75 -3.50 3.49
N GLU A 68 1.31 -3.47 2.25
CA GLU A 68 1.95 -4.27 1.21
C GLU A 68 3.27 -3.61 0.81
N PRO A 69 4.40 -4.32 0.88
CA PRO A 69 5.66 -3.82 0.37
C PRO A 69 5.70 -3.87 -1.16
N ASP A 70 6.48 -2.98 -1.76
CA ASP A 70 6.82 -3.12 -3.17
C ASP A 70 7.81 -4.27 -3.43
N LYS A 71 8.16 -4.50 -4.70
CA LYS A 71 9.11 -5.55 -5.13
C LYS A 71 10.49 -5.43 -4.50
N GLU A 72 10.87 -4.25 -3.99
CA GLU A 72 12.14 -4.01 -3.30
C GLU A 72 12.00 -4.10 -1.77
N GLY A 73 10.81 -4.40 -1.26
CA GLY A 73 10.54 -4.51 0.18
C GLY A 73 10.23 -3.17 0.86
N ARG A 74 10.06 -2.08 0.10
CA ARG A 74 9.78 -0.75 0.68
C ARG A 74 8.29 -0.61 0.96
N LEU A 75 7.96 -0.11 2.15
CA LEU A 75 6.56 0.14 2.57
C LEU A 75 5.98 1.42 1.99
N ALA A 76 6.85 2.35 1.57
CA ALA A 76 6.47 3.58 0.88
C ALA A 76 7.21 3.66 -0.45
N THR A 77 6.49 3.43 -1.55
CA THR A 77 7.05 3.45 -2.89
C THR A 77 7.22 4.88 -3.39
N VAL A 78 8.38 5.19 -3.95
CA VAL A 78 8.70 6.53 -4.47
C VAL A 78 8.39 6.61 -5.96
N TYR A 79 7.70 7.68 -6.35
CA TYR A 79 7.46 8.09 -7.72
C TYR A 79 8.10 9.45 -7.96
N ARG A 80 9.02 9.56 -8.93
CA ARG A 80 9.73 10.80 -9.31
C ARG A 80 10.17 11.65 -8.10
N GLU A 81 11.10 11.08 -7.33
CA GLU A 81 11.81 11.65 -6.16
C GLU A 81 10.97 12.11 -4.95
N TYR A 82 9.80 12.70 -5.15
CA TYR A 82 9.05 13.39 -4.10
C TYR A 82 7.69 12.76 -3.78
N TYR A 83 7.05 12.10 -4.73
CA TYR A 83 5.74 11.50 -4.49
C TYR A 83 5.92 10.12 -3.88
N ARG A 84 5.28 9.87 -2.74
CA ARG A 84 5.31 8.54 -2.14
C ARG A 84 3.91 7.99 -2.04
N PHE A 85 3.81 6.68 -2.16
CA PHE A 85 2.55 5.95 -2.10
C PHE A 85 2.69 4.81 -1.11
N VAL A 86 1.57 4.49 -0.47
CA VAL A 86 1.46 3.33 0.42
C VAL A 86 0.27 2.51 -0.07
N VAL A 87 0.46 1.19 -0.08
CA VAL A 87 -0.59 0.21 -0.35
C VAL A 87 -0.91 -0.52 0.96
N LYS A 88 -2.19 -0.57 1.32
CA LYS A 88 -2.67 -1.26 2.53
C LYS A 88 -3.73 -2.30 2.20
N GLU A 89 -3.79 -3.37 2.99
CA GLU A 89 -4.95 -4.28 3.01
C GLU A 89 -6.22 -3.45 3.27
N ALA A 90 -7.23 -3.62 2.41
CA ALA A 90 -8.54 -3.01 2.59
C ALA A 90 -9.40 -3.91 3.50
N PRO A 91 -10.33 -3.33 4.29
CA PRO A 91 -11.32 -4.09 5.04
C PRO A 91 -12.25 -4.97 4.17
#